data_AF-A0A5N5JVJ0-F1
#
_entry.id   AF-A0A5N5JVJ0-F1
#
_cell.length_a   1.000
_cell.length_b   1.000
_cell.length_c   1.000
_cell.angle_alpha   90.00
_cell.angle_beta   90.00
_cell.angle_gamma   90.00
#
_symmetry.space_group_name_H-M   'P 1'
#
loop_
_entity.id
_entity.type
_entity.pdbx_description
1 polymer ?
#
loop_
_entity_poly.entity_id
_entity_poly.type
_entity_poly.pdbx_seq_one_letter_code
_entity_poly.pdbx_strand_id
1 'polypeptide(L)'
;MSSDGLKPTIKTLTLLADVTEPSSQSARSLIDVANQGGVKLDVGFFNTLIRRAAKAGDVEGAKAAKALMLERKLRVNARTFCSMALACRTQEDGLQLLSDMETCGVAANAHVFSALIGQATRRLDYAWLQELLHQMHRLRVSPNDVIIKQLEFAAQYPSNYDQYKSKNTYLEKINGFRGFYKQWLEFMPAQEMPHPWEKYRQPETENEQDGVESARGSDKPSQSH
;
A
#
# COMPACT_ATOMS: atom_id res chain seq x y z
N MET A 1 -5.41 36.58 -3.38
CA MET A 1 -6.02 35.75 -4.46
C MET A 1 -7.29 36.41 -4.97
N SER A 2 -8.42 36.37 -4.25
CA SER A 2 -9.66 37.02 -4.70
C SER A 2 -9.56 38.54 -4.77
N SER A 3 -8.82 39.16 -3.84
CA SER A 3 -8.46 40.60 -3.86
C SER A 3 -7.67 41.02 -5.10
N ASP A 4 -6.94 40.08 -5.70
CA ASP A 4 -6.01 40.32 -6.81
C ASP A 4 -6.57 39.79 -8.14
N GLY A 5 -7.85 39.37 -8.15
CA GLY A 5 -8.52 38.81 -9.34
C GLY A 5 -8.03 37.42 -9.77
N LEU A 6 -7.21 36.74 -8.97
CA LEU A 6 -6.62 35.45 -9.30
C LEU A 6 -7.57 34.29 -8.95
N LYS A 7 -7.87 33.45 -9.94
CA LYS A 7 -8.67 32.23 -9.76
C LYS A 7 -7.80 31.08 -9.26
N PRO A 8 -8.22 30.33 -8.23
CA PRO A 8 -7.49 29.17 -7.77
C PRO A 8 -7.47 28.08 -8.83
N THR A 9 -6.38 27.32 -8.89
CA THR A 9 -6.28 26.12 -9.73
C THR A 9 -6.48 24.87 -8.89
N ILE A 10 -6.71 23.71 -9.53
CA ILE A 10 -6.81 22.42 -8.82
C ILE A 10 -5.55 22.11 -8.00
N LYS A 11 -4.36 22.53 -8.48
CA LYS A 11 -3.10 22.37 -7.74
C LYS A 11 -3.10 23.22 -6.47
N THR A 12 -3.56 24.47 -6.57
CA THR A 12 -3.69 25.36 -5.42
C THR A 12 -4.63 24.77 -4.38
N LEU A 13 -5.81 24.30 -4.80
CA LEU A 13 -6.81 23.71 -3.90
C LEU A 13 -6.32 22.41 -3.26
N THR A 14 -5.61 21.56 -4.02
CA THR A 14 -5.03 20.31 -3.51
C THR A 14 -3.94 20.59 -2.48
N LEU A 15 -3.10 21.59 -2.71
CA LEU A 15 -2.09 22.02 -1.75
C LEU A 15 -2.75 22.59 -0.49
N LEU A 16 -3.76 23.45 -0.64
CA LEU A 16 -4.53 23.98 0.48
C LEU A 16 -5.14 22.86 1.31
N ALA A 17 -5.76 21.86 0.67
CA ALA A 17 -6.31 20.69 1.36
C ALA A 17 -5.26 19.94 2.20
N ASP A 18 -3.99 19.91 1.78
CA ASP A 18 -2.91 19.23 2.49
C ASP A 18 -2.35 20.04 3.67
N VAL A 19 -2.49 21.36 3.67
CA VAL A 19 -1.97 22.24 4.75
C VAL A 19 -3.05 22.72 5.71
N THR A 20 -4.30 22.78 5.27
CA THR A 20 -5.42 23.22 6.11
C THR A 20 -5.70 22.23 7.24
N GLU A 21 -6.30 22.73 8.31
CA GLU A 21 -6.80 21.89 9.39
C GLU A 21 -7.75 20.83 8.83
N PRO A 22 -7.55 19.55 9.19
CA PRO A 22 -8.41 18.46 8.76
C PRO A 22 -9.73 18.51 9.54
N SER A 23 -10.63 19.40 9.12
CA SER A 23 -12.00 19.50 9.63
C SER A 23 -13.01 19.38 8.49
N SER A 24 -14.20 18.88 8.82
CA SER A 24 -15.31 18.84 7.88
C SER A 24 -15.68 20.24 7.35
N GLN A 25 -15.51 21.29 8.17
CA GLN A 25 -15.77 22.66 7.76
C GLN A 25 -14.74 23.16 6.74
N SER A 26 -13.44 22.96 7.00
CA SER A 26 -12.36 23.35 6.09
C SER A 26 -12.47 22.63 4.75
N ALA A 27 -12.80 21.33 4.77
CA ALA A 27 -13.03 20.55 3.56
C ALA A 27 -14.21 21.11 2.73
N ARG A 28 -15.35 21.42 3.37
CA ARG A 28 -16.52 22.03 2.72
C ARG A 28 -16.18 23.39 2.12
N SER A 29 -15.52 24.27 2.87
CA SER A 29 -15.12 25.59 2.38
C SER A 29 -14.20 25.49 1.15
N LEU A 30 -13.26 24.55 1.11
CA LEU A 30 -12.42 24.34 -0.08
C LEU A 30 -13.22 23.85 -1.29
N ILE A 31 -14.20 22.98 -1.07
CA ILE A 31 -15.10 22.51 -2.14
C ILE A 31 -15.98 23.65 -2.65
N ASP A 32 -16.49 24.52 -1.77
CA ASP A 32 -17.30 25.68 -2.15
C ASP A 32 -16.48 26.69 -2.97
N VAL A 33 -15.25 26.97 -2.56
CA VAL A 33 -14.31 27.81 -3.33
C VAL A 33 -14.03 27.19 -4.70
N ALA A 34 -13.88 25.87 -4.78
CA ALA A 34 -13.72 25.18 -6.06
C ALA A 34 -14.94 25.36 -6.97
N ASN A 35 -16.14 25.17 -6.42
CA ASN A 35 -17.40 25.30 -7.16
C ASN A 35 -17.60 26.75 -7.65
N GLN A 36 -17.39 27.76 -6.80
CA GLN A 36 -17.49 29.18 -7.16
C GLN A 36 -16.45 29.60 -8.21
N GLY A 37 -15.25 29.04 -8.13
CA GLY A 37 -14.18 29.28 -9.09
C GLY A 37 -14.34 28.51 -10.41
N GLY A 38 -15.33 27.61 -10.53
CA GLY A 38 -15.48 26.73 -11.69
C GLY A 38 -14.36 25.69 -11.83
N VAL A 39 -13.67 25.37 -10.73
CA VAL A 39 -12.54 24.44 -10.72
C VAL A 39 -13.04 23.01 -10.58
N LYS A 40 -12.76 22.17 -11.59
CA LYS A 40 -13.11 20.75 -11.53
C LYS A 40 -12.20 20.01 -10.55
N LEU A 41 -12.78 19.53 -9.45
CA LEU A 41 -12.11 18.69 -8.48
C LEU A 41 -11.80 17.31 -9.07
N ASP A 42 -10.62 16.78 -8.75
CA ASP A 42 -10.12 15.51 -9.27
C ASP A 42 -9.86 14.46 -8.16
N VAL A 43 -9.46 13.26 -8.58
CA VAL A 43 -9.12 12.16 -7.67
C VAL A 43 -7.98 12.52 -6.71
N GLY A 44 -7.03 13.37 -7.14
CA GLY A 44 -5.89 13.79 -6.34
C GLY A 44 -6.30 14.68 -5.16
N PHE A 45 -7.22 15.61 -5.41
CA PHE A 45 -7.83 16.45 -4.39
C PHE A 45 -8.57 15.62 -3.34
N PHE A 46 -9.47 14.73 -3.76
CA PHE A 46 -10.23 13.89 -2.82
C PHE A 46 -9.33 12.93 -2.03
N ASN A 47 -8.35 12.29 -2.67
CA ASN A 47 -7.38 11.45 -1.97
C ASN A 47 -6.56 12.24 -0.93
N THR A 48 -6.37 13.54 -1.14
CA THR A 48 -5.71 14.41 -0.17
C THR A 48 -6.62 14.71 1.01
N LEU A 49 -7.88 15.09 0.79
CA LEU A 49 -8.86 15.26 1.86
C LEU A 49 -9.03 14.00 2.72
N ILE A 50 -9.23 12.85 2.08
CA ILE A 50 -9.40 11.56 2.77
C ILE A 50 -8.17 11.24 3.62
N ARG A 51 -6.95 11.40 3.07
CA ARG A 51 -5.70 11.18 3.81
C ARG A 51 -5.57 12.10 5.01
N ARG A 52 -5.92 13.38 4.87
CA ARG A 52 -5.84 14.38 5.94
C ARG A 52 -6.83 14.07 7.06
N ALA A 53 -8.08 13.79 6.72
CA ALA A 53 -9.11 13.38 7.68
C ALA A 53 -8.70 12.08 8.41
N ALA A 54 -8.27 11.06 7.67
CA ALA A 54 -7.84 9.78 8.25
C ALA A 54 -6.65 9.92 9.23
N LYS A 55 -5.66 10.76 8.88
CA LYS A 55 -4.52 11.06 9.77
C LYS A 55 -4.92 11.81 11.03
N ALA A 56 -5.95 12.65 10.94
CA ALA A 56 -6.53 13.35 12.09
C ALA A 56 -7.43 12.45 12.96
N GLY A 57 -7.75 11.25 12.47
CA GLY A 57 -8.71 10.36 13.12
C GLY A 57 -10.17 10.71 12.85
N ASP A 58 -10.44 11.63 11.92
CA ASP A 58 -11.78 11.95 11.45
C ASP A 58 -12.26 10.90 10.43
N VAL A 59 -12.74 9.77 10.94
CA VAL A 59 -13.26 8.65 10.13
C VAL A 59 -14.47 9.09 9.30
N GLU A 60 -15.37 9.87 9.90
CA GLU A 60 -16.60 10.31 9.25
C GLU A 60 -16.32 11.34 8.15
N GLY A 61 -15.38 12.25 8.36
CA GLY A 61 -14.89 13.16 7.32
C GLY A 61 -14.25 12.42 6.14
N ALA A 62 -13.47 11.35 6.41
CA ALA A 62 -12.90 10.51 5.36
C ALA A 62 -13.97 9.77 4.56
N LYS A 63 -15.00 9.20 5.22
CA LYS A 63 -16.14 8.55 4.57
C LYS A 63 -16.98 9.54 3.75
N ALA A 64 -17.26 10.72 4.29
CA ALA A 64 -18.00 11.78 3.60
C ALA A 64 -17.27 12.24 2.33
N ALA A 65 -15.95 12.40 2.38
CA ALA A 65 -15.16 12.77 1.20
C ALA A 65 -15.13 11.65 0.15
N LYS A 66 -15.10 10.37 0.54
CA LYS A 66 -15.26 9.22 -0.38
C LYS A 66 -16.65 9.21 -1.03
N ALA A 67 -17.72 9.39 -0.25
CA ALA A 67 -19.09 9.43 -0.77
C ALA A 67 -19.24 10.54 -1.81
N LEU A 68 -18.74 11.74 -1.49
CA LEU A 68 -18.79 12.89 -2.37
C LEU A 68 -17.94 12.73 -3.65
N MET A 69 -16.84 11.98 -3.57
CA MET A 69 -16.04 11.58 -4.72
C MET A 69 -16.84 10.67 -5.68
N LEU A 70 -17.58 9.70 -5.12
CA LEU A 70 -18.45 8.79 -5.88
C LEU A 70 -19.65 9.53 -6.51
N GLU A 71 -20.28 10.45 -5.77
CA GLU A 71 -21.37 11.31 -6.30
C GLU A 71 -20.92 12.14 -7.51
N ARG A 72 -19.67 12.59 -7.50
CA ARG A 72 -19.03 13.29 -8.63
C ARG A 72 -18.55 12.35 -9.74
N LYS A 73 -18.92 11.07 -9.70
CA LYS A 73 -18.55 10.02 -10.67
C LYS A 73 -17.03 9.84 -10.81
N LEU A 74 -16.27 10.16 -9.77
CA LEU A 74 -14.83 9.92 -9.72
C LEU A 74 -14.57 8.50 -9.19
N ARG A 75 -13.65 7.78 -9.85
CA ARG A 75 -13.33 6.40 -9.47
C ARG A 75 -12.40 6.36 -8.27
N VAL A 76 -12.84 5.69 -7.21
CA VAL A 76 -11.97 5.32 -6.08
C VAL A 76 -10.88 4.37 -6.55
N ASN A 77 -9.73 4.40 -5.89
CA ASN A 77 -8.60 3.53 -6.23
C ASN A 77 -7.88 3.05 -4.97
N ALA A 78 -6.83 2.23 -5.14
CA ALA A 78 -6.07 1.68 -4.02
C ALA A 78 -5.50 2.76 -3.09
N ARG A 79 -5.17 3.95 -3.60
CA ARG A 79 -4.69 5.08 -2.78
C ARG A 79 -5.79 5.66 -1.88
N THR A 80 -7.02 5.70 -2.37
CA THR A 80 -8.21 6.09 -1.58
C THR A 80 -8.35 5.17 -0.36
N PHE A 81 -8.37 3.86 -0.59
CA PHE A 81 -8.53 2.86 0.47
C PHE A 81 -7.33 2.77 1.41
N CYS A 82 -6.10 2.88 0.89
CA CYS A 82 -4.90 2.96 1.72
C CYS A 82 -4.94 4.16 2.68
N SER A 83 -5.52 5.29 2.25
CA SER A 83 -5.71 6.45 3.12
C SER A 83 -6.76 6.19 4.19
N MET A 84 -7.88 5.55 3.83
CA MET A 84 -8.93 5.17 4.79
C MET A 84 -8.47 4.12 5.81
N ALA A 85 -7.58 3.21 5.44
CA ALA A 85 -6.98 2.22 6.35
C ALA A 85 -6.28 2.87 7.55
N LEU A 86 -5.76 4.09 7.40
CA LEU A 86 -5.15 4.85 8.50
C LEU A 86 -6.19 5.32 9.53
N ALA A 87 -7.46 5.39 9.15
CA ALA A 87 -8.58 5.80 10.00
C ALA A 87 -9.19 4.62 10.78
N CYS A 88 -9.00 3.38 10.34
CA CYS A 88 -9.53 2.18 11.02
C CYS A 88 -9.01 2.08 12.46
N ARG A 89 -9.89 1.71 13.39
CA ARG A 89 -9.59 1.60 14.82
C ARG A 89 -9.84 0.21 15.37
N THR A 90 -10.76 -0.55 14.76
CA THR A 90 -11.11 -1.91 15.18
C THR A 90 -10.96 -2.93 14.06
N GLN A 91 -11.07 -4.21 14.42
CA GLN A 91 -11.10 -5.30 13.46
C GLN A 91 -12.26 -5.15 12.47
N GLU A 92 -13.45 -4.78 12.95
CA GLU A 92 -14.65 -4.58 12.13
C GLU A 92 -14.43 -3.47 11.10
N ASP A 93 -13.83 -2.33 11.49
CA ASP A 93 -13.50 -1.25 10.56
C ASP A 93 -12.57 -1.75 9.43
N GLY A 94 -11.56 -2.53 9.78
CA GLY A 94 -10.59 -3.07 8.83
C GLY A 94 -11.20 -4.07 7.86
N LEU A 95 -12.02 -5.00 8.36
CA LEU A 95 -12.72 -5.99 7.55
C LEU A 95 -13.78 -5.34 6.64
N GLN A 96 -14.53 -4.36 7.16
CA GLN A 96 -15.46 -3.59 6.35
C GLN A 96 -14.73 -2.84 5.24
N LEU A 97 -13.56 -2.26 5.51
CA LEU A 97 -12.76 -1.59 4.48
C LEU A 97 -12.33 -2.57 3.37
N LEU A 98 -11.90 -3.78 3.72
CA LEU A 98 -11.52 -4.81 2.74
C LEU A 98 -12.73 -5.26 1.91
N SER A 99 -13.90 -5.43 2.53
CA SER A 99 -15.16 -5.71 1.81
C SER A 99 -15.57 -4.56 0.88
N ASP A 100 -15.41 -3.31 1.33
CA ASP A 100 -15.68 -2.12 0.51
C ASP A 100 -14.76 -2.05 -0.71
N MET A 101 -13.52 -2.51 -0.59
CA MET A 101 -12.57 -2.58 -1.71
C MET A 101 -13.05 -3.56 -2.78
N GLU A 102 -13.44 -4.77 -2.37
CA GLU A 102 -13.98 -5.79 -3.26
C GLU A 102 -15.26 -5.32 -3.97
N THR A 103 -16.21 -4.72 -3.24
CA THR A 103 -17.46 -4.19 -3.82
C THR A 103 -17.21 -3.04 -4.79
N CYS A 104 -16.16 -2.26 -4.59
CA CYS A 104 -15.73 -1.21 -5.51
C CYS A 104 -14.87 -1.73 -6.68
N GLY A 105 -14.60 -3.04 -6.76
CA GLY A 105 -13.75 -3.65 -7.78
C GLY A 105 -12.28 -3.26 -7.68
N VAL A 106 -11.80 -2.90 -6.48
CA VAL A 106 -10.41 -2.51 -6.23
C VAL A 106 -9.74 -3.63 -5.43
N ALA A 107 -8.69 -4.25 -5.96
CA ALA A 107 -7.95 -5.27 -5.23
C ALA A 107 -7.19 -4.67 -4.03
N ALA A 108 -7.28 -5.32 -2.87
CA ALA A 108 -6.42 -5.03 -1.73
C ALA A 108 -4.95 -5.31 -2.09
N ASN A 109 -4.05 -4.50 -1.56
CA ASN A 109 -2.62 -4.63 -1.80
C ASN A 109 -1.81 -4.50 -0.50
N ALA A 110 -0.51 -4.76 -0.57
CA ALA A 110 0.39 -4.71 0.58
C ALA A 110 0.39 -3.34 1.29
N HIS A 111 0.11 -2.23 0.60
CA HIS A 111 0.04 -0.92 1.25
C HIS A 111 -1.19 -0.76 2.15
N VAL A 112 -2.34 -1.28 1.72
CA VAL A 112 -3.56 -1.29 2.56
C VAL A 112 -3.34 -2.17 3.78
N PHE A 113 -2.80 -3.37 3.60
CA PHE A 113 -2.48 -4.27 4.71
C PHE A 113 -1.44 -3.68 5.67
N SER A 114 -0.37 -3.07 5.17
CA SER A 114 0.63 -2.40 6.01
C SER A 114 0.02 -1.27 6.85
N ALA A 115 -0.94 -0.52 6.30
CA ALA A 115 -1.66 0.50 7.06
C ALA A 115 -2.54 -0.10 8.17
N LEU A 116 -3.31 -1.15 7.87
CA LEU A 116 -4.16 -1.84 8.84
C LEU A 116 -3.33 -2.54 9.94
N ILE A 117 -2.29 -3.27 9.56
CA ILE A 117 -1.35 -3.93 10.48
C ILE A 117 -0.72 -2.88 11.39
N GLY A 118 -0.28 -1.75 10.85
CA GLY A 118 0.22 -0.63 11.65
C GLY A 118 -0.78 -0.11 12.69
N GLN A 119 -2.08 -0.08 12.38
CA GLN A 119 -3.12 0.29 13.34
C GLN A 119 -3.35 -0.77 14.42
N ALA A 120 -3.34 -2.06 14.04
CA ALA A 120 -3.50 -3.18 14.97
C ALA A 120 -2.30 -3.31 15.92
N THR A 121 -1.07 -3.22 15.39
CA THR A 121 0.17 -3.26 16.18
C THR A 121 0.22 -2.13 17.21
N ARG A 122 -0.16 -0.89 16.86
CA ARG A 122 -0.18 0.23 17.81
C ARG A 122 -1.17 0.03 18.97
N ARG A 123 -2.21 -0.78 18.75
CA ARG A 123 -3.24 -1.11 19.75
C ARG A 123 -2.95 -2.41 20.49
N LEU A 124 -1.90 -3.12 20.09
CA LEU A 124 -1.54 -4.43 20.62
C LEU A 124 -2.70 -5.43 20.44
N ASP A 125 -3.44 -5.26 19.34
CA ASP A 125 -4.58 -6.11 19.00
C ASP A 125 -4.10 -7.32 18.19
N TYR A 126 -3.65 -8.32 18.92
CA TYR A 126 -3.12 -9.56 18.35
C TYR A 126 -4.17 -10.40 17.64
N ALA A 127 -5.44 -10.34 18.05
CA ALA A 127 -6.52 -11.05 17.39
C ALA A 127 -6.78 -10.44 16.01
N TRP A 128 -6.83 -9.10 15.94
CA TRP A 128 -6.94 -8.40 14.67
C TRP A 128 -5.73 -8.65 13.77
N LEU A 129 -4.50 -8.68 14.31
CA LEU A 129 -3.30 -9.05 13.53
C LEU A 129 -3.43 -10.44 12.91
N GLN A 130 -3.85 -11.45 13.67
CA GLN A 130 -4.06 -12.80 13.14
C GLN A 130 -5.10 -12.80 12.01
N GLU A 131 -6.21 -12.08 12.20
CA GLU A 131 -7.24 -11.96 11.17
C GLU A 131 -6.70 -11.29 9.90
N LEU A 132 -5.93 -10.21 10.01
CA LEU A 132 -5.31 -9.55 8.85
C LEU A 132 -4.37 -10.49 8.10
N LEU A 133 -3.61 -11.32 8.81
CA LEU A 133 -2.71 -12.32 8.20
C LEU A 133 -3.48 -13.44 7.49
N HIS A 134 -4.64 -13.88 8.01
CA HIS A 134 -5.55 -14.76 7.29
C HIS A 134 -6.12 -14.10 6.04
N GLN A 135 -6.53 -12.83 6.13
CA GLN A 135 -7.05 -12.06 5.01
C GLN A 135 -6.00 -11.89 3.90
N MET A 136 -4.74 -11.65 4.25
CA MET A 136 -3.64 -11.61 3.27
C MET A 136 -3.50 -12.93 2.51
N HIS A 137 -3.59 -14.06 3.21
CA HIS A 137 -3.56 -15.37 2.57
C HIS A 137 -4.76 -15.58 1.65
N ARG A 138 -5.98 -15.30 2.15
CA ARG A 138 -7.24 -15.45 1.40
C ARG A 138 -7.27 -14.62 0.12
N LEU A 139 -6.79 -13.37 0.21
CA LEU A 139 -6.72 -12.43 -0.92
C LEU A 139 -5.44 -12.57 -1.75
N ARG A 140 -4.58 -13.54 -1.43
CA ARG A 140 -3.30 -13.81 -2.11
C ARG A 140 -2.41 -12.56 -2.21
N VAL A 141 -2.34 -11.79 -1.15
CA VAL A 141 -1.50 -10.59 -1.06
C VAL A 141 -0.21 -10.93 -0.31
N SER A 142 0.91 -10.95 -1.02
CA SER A 142 2.22 -11.15 -0.40
C SER A 142 2.62 -9.99 0.51
N PRO A 143 3.25 -10.26 1.67
CA PRO A 143 3.82 -9.22 2.51
C PRO A 143 5.01 -8.55 1.83
N ASN A 144 5.16 -7.24 2.10
CA ASN A 144 6.37 -6.49 1.78
C ASN A 144 7.25 -6.33 3.04
N ASP A 145 8.46 -5.80 2.86
CA ASP A 145 9.41 -5.58 3.96
C ASP A 145 8.84 -4.74 5.11
N VAL A 146 7.94 -3.80 4.80
CA VAL A 146 7.31 -2.95 5.82
C VAL A 146 6.40 -3.79 6.71
N ILE A 147 5.58 -4.66 6.12
CA ILE A 147 4.72 -5.59 6.86
C ILE A 147 5.57 -6.52 7.74
N ILE A 148 6.63 -7.12 7.18
CA ILE A 148 7.50 -8.02 7.95
C ILE A 148 8.09 -7.29 9.16
N LYS A 149 8.67 -6.10 8.98
CA LYS A 149 9.21 -5.29 10.09
C LYS A 149 8.14 -4.93 11.14
N GLN A 150 6.92 -4.61 10.71
CA GLN A 150 5.81 -4.31 11.62
C GLN A 150 5.42 -5.52 12.47
N LEU A 151 5.36 -6.71 11.87
CA LEU A 151 5.01 -7.95 12.55
C LEU A 151 6.13 -8.44 13.48
N GLU A 152 7.39 -8.32 13.04
CA GLU A 152 8.55 -8.58 13.89
C GLU A 152 8.57 -7.68 15.12
N PHE A 153 8.32 -6.39 14.95
CA PHE A 153 8.18 -5.46 16.06
C PHE A 153 7.03 -5.86 16.99
N ALA A 154 5.88 -6.24 16.45
CA ALA A 154 4.73 -6.72 17.24
C ALA A 154 5.00 -8.03 17.98
N ALA A 155 5.95 -8.85 17.50
CA ALA A 155 6.33 -10.13 18.08
C ALA A 155 7.41 -10.02 19.18
N GLN A 156 8.06 -8.87 19.33
CA GLN A 156 9.11 -8.66 20.34
C GLN A 156 8.53 -8.51 21.75
N TYR A 157 9.21 -9.09 22.75
CA TYR A 157 8.86 -8.83 24.14
C TYR A 157 9.29 -7.42 24.55
N PRO A 158 8.59 -6.78 25.52
CA PRO A 158 9.11 -5.59 26.18
C PRO A 158 10.51 -5.83 26.73
N SER A 159 11.42 -4.86 26.60
CA SER A 159 12.83 -5.01 27.00
C SER A 159 13.05 -5.36 28.47
N ASN A 160 12.04 -5.16 29.33
CA ASN A 160 12.04 -5.46 30.76
C ASN A 160 11.23 -6.71 31.14
N TYR A 161 10.83 -7.54 30.16
CA TYR A 161 10.04 -8.73 30.42
C TYR A 161 10.90 -9.88 30.96
N ASP A 162 10.56 -10.34 32.16
CA ASP A 162 11.09 -11.56 32.75
C ASP A 162 10.02 -12.66 32.73
N GLN A 163 10.21 -13.65 31.86
CA GLN A 163 9.28 -14.77 31.65
C GLN A 163 9.05 -15.64 32.89
N TYR A 164 9.92 -15.55 33.90
CA TYR A 164 9.87 -16.38 35.11
C TYR A 164 9.31 -15.67 36.34
N LYS A 165 9.02 -14.36 36.25
CA LYS A 165 8.61 -13.54 37.42
C LYS A 165 7.14 -13.16 37.48
N SER A 166 6.37 -13.26 36.39
CA SER A 166 4.92 -12.94 36.45
C SER A 166 4.11 -13.64 35.35
N LYS A 167 2.97 -14.22 35.74
CA LYS A 167 1.94 -14.68 34.80
C LYS A 167 1.13 -13.46 34.38
N ASN A 168 1.26 -13.02 33.13
CA ASN A 168 0.64 -11.80 32.64
C ASN A 168 -0.17 -12.12 31.37
N THR A 169 -1.48 -11.88 31.44
CA THR A 169 -2.45 -12.15 30.35
C THR A 169 -2.06 -11.49 29.03
N TYR A 170 -1.41 -10.33 29.07
CA TYR A 170 -0.91 -9.65 27.87
C TYR A 170 0.18 -10.47 27.15
N LEU A 171 1.03 -11.16 27.93
CA LEU A 171 2.14 -11.95 27.41
C LEU A 171 1.67 -13.34 26.94
N GLU A 172 0.54 -13.84 27.43
CA GLU A 172 -0.11 -15.01 26.83
C GLU A 172 -0.63 -14.69 25.42
N LYS A 173 -1.20 -13.49 25.21
CA LYS A 173 -1.67 -13.03 23.90
C LYS A 173 -0.52 -12.86 22.89
N ILE A 174 0.60 -12.25 23.31
CA ILE A 174 1.76 -12.12 22.41
C ILE A 174 2.38 -13.49 22.08
N ASN A 175 2.37 -14.45 23.03
CA ASN A 175 2.85 -15.81 22.77
C ASN A 175 1.99 -16.52 21.72
N GLY A 176 0.67 -16.40 21.83
CA GLY A 176 -0.26 -16.91 20.82
C GLY A 176 -0.02 -16.31 19.44
N PHE A 177 0.14 -14.99 19.38
CA PHE A 177 0.49 -14.31 18.12
C PHE A 177 1.84 -14.74 17.56
N ARG A 178 2.88 -14.86 18.39
CA ARG A 178 4.22 -15.29 17.94
C ARG A 178 4.22 -16.69 17.37
N GLY A 179 3.51 -17.63 18.02
CA GLY A 179 3.35 -18.99 17.52
C GLY A 179 2.68 -18.99 16.15
N PHE A 180 1.55 -18.27 16.04
CA PHE A 180 0.83 -18.10 14.78
C PHE A 180 1.69 -17.44 13.69
N TYR A 181 2.40 -16.35 14.01
CA TYR A 181 3.23 -15.62 13.07
C TYR A 181 4.35 -16.48 12.49
N LYS A 182 5.00 -17.30 13.32
CA LYS A 182 6.02 -18.26 12.86
C LYS A 182 5.43 -19.24 11.85
N GLN A 183 4.28 -19.83 12.15
CA GLN A 183 3.60 -20.73 11.23
C GLN A 183 3.20 -20.00 9.94
N TRP A 184 2.72 -18.76 10.04
CA TRP A 184 2.34 -17.93 8.90
C TRP A 184 3.50 -17.64 7.95
N LEU A 185 4.71 -17.46 8.46
CA LEU A 185 5.92 -17.30 7.63
C LEU A 185 6.28 -18.54 6.81
N GLU A 186 5.90 -19.74 7.26
CA GLU A 186 6.25 -20.99 6.56
C GLU A 186 5.46 -21.19 5.27
N PHE A 187 4.22 -20.68 5.21
CA PHE A 187 3.33 -20.92 4.05
C PHE A 187 3.05 -19.68 3.20
N MET A 188 3.48 -18.49 3.62
CA MET A 188 3.23 -17.27 2.85
C MET A 188 4.36 -16.97 1.85
N PRO A 189 4.04 -16.79 0.56
CA PRO A 189 5.03 -16.41 -0.43
C PRO A 189 5.49 -14.97 -0.16
N ALA A 190 6.80 -14.79 0.08
CA ALA A 190 7.41 -13.47 0.14
C ALA A 190 7.16 -12.71 -1.18
N GLN A 191 7.05 -11.38 -1.11
CA GLN A 191 7.01 -10.58 -2.33
C GLN A 191 8.31 -10.79 -3.12
N GLU A 192 8.22 -11.34 -4.32
CA GLU A 192 9.36 -11.40 -5.24
C GLU A 192 9.80 -9.98 -5.54
N MET A 193 10.98 -9.59 -5.05
CA MET A 193 11.62 -8.35 -5.46
C MET A 193 12.31 -8.64 -6.80
N PRO A 194 11.82 -8.09 -7.93
CA PRO A 194 12.51 -8.25 -9.19
C PRO A 194 13.95 -7.76 -9.02
N HIS A 195 14.91 -8.55 -9.51
CA HIS A 195 16.31 -8.22 -9.32
C HIS A 195 16.57 -6.82 -9.91
N PRO A 196 17.39 -5.95 -9.29
CA PRO A 196 17.57 -4.56 -9.75
C PRO A 196 17.96 -4.39 -11.23
N TRP A 197 18.51 -5.45 -11.83
CA TRP A 197 18.92 -5.50 -13.23
C TRP A 197 18.01 -6.33 -14.15
N GLU A 198 16.91 -6.88 -13.64
CA GLU A 198 15.95 -7.65 -14.43
C GLU A 198 15.31 -6.80 -15.54
N LYS A 199 15.09 -5.50 -15.26
CA LYS A 199 14.70 -4.48 -16.27
C LYS A 199 15.75 -4.23 -17.36
N TYR A 200 16.97 -4.74 -17.21
CA TYR A 200 18.07 -4.60 -18.17
C TYR A 200 18.44 -5.94 -18.83
N ARG A 201 17.75 -7.04 -18.53
CA ARG A 201 17.94 -8.32 -19.21
C ARG A 201 17.47 -8.15 -20.66
N GLN A 202 18.39 -8.11 -21.60
CA GLN A 202 18.04 -8.12 -23.02
C GLN A 202 17.45 -9.49 -23.36
N PRO A 203 16.46 -9.57 -24.28
CA PRO A 203 15.99 -10.85 -24.78
C PRO A 203 17.17 -11.58 -25.41
N GLU A 204 17.44 -12.81 -24.96
CA GLU A 204 18.46 -13.67 -25.55
C GLU A 204 18.13 -13.79 -27.05
N THR A 205 19.02 -13.27 -27.90
CA THR A 205 18.94 -13.50 -29.33
C THR A 205 19.09 -15.00 -29.56
N GLU A 206 18.02 -15.63 -30.02
CA GLU A 206 18.05 -16.98 -30.58
C GLU A 206 19.11 -16.99 -31.70
N ASN A 207 20.28 -17.56 -31.42
CA ASN A 207 21.29 -17.82 -32.43
C ASN A 207 20.83 -19.02 -33.26
N GLU A 208 20.04 -18.76 -34.30
CA GLU A 208 19.95 -19.65 -35.45
C GLU A 208 21.21 -19.52 -36.30
N GLN A 209 21.94 -20.65 -36.39
CA GLN A 209 22.75 -21.12 -37.50
C GLN A 209 23.97 -20.29 -37.93
N ASP A 210 25.15 -20.88 -37.77
CA ASP A 210 26.15 -20.83 -38.84
C ASP A 210 26.93 -22.15 -38.89
N GLY A 211 26.72 -22.88 -39.98
CA GLY A 211 27.42 -24.11 -40.34
C GLY A 211 28.83 -23.82 -40.84
N VAL A 212 29.80 -24.60 -40.36
CA VAL A 212 31.17 -24.55 -40.88
C VAL A 212 31.32 -25.64 -41.95
N GLU A 213 31.24 -25.22 -43.21
CA GLU A 213 31.62 -26.00 -44.37
C GLU A 213 33.15 -25.91 -44.54
N SER A 214 33.84 -27.06 -44.49
CA SER A 214 35.30 -27.15 -44.59
C SER A 214 35.71 -27.34 -46.05
N ALA A 215 36.37 -26.35 -46.64
CA ALA A 215 37.09 -26.49 -47.91
C ALA A 215 38.55 -26.03 -47.76
N ARG A 216 39.46 -27.00 -47.67
CA ARG A 216 40.91 -26.81 -47.82
C ARG A 216 41.22 -26.55 -49.30
N GLY A 217 41.93 -25.45 -49.57
CA GLY A 217 42.57 -25.21 -50.85
C GLY A 217 43.59 -24.09 -50.73
N SER A 218 44.86 -24.43 -50.66
CA SER A 218 45.96 -23.46 -50.82
C SER A 218 47.05 -24.16 -51.61
N ASP A 219 47.00 -23.96 -52.92
CA ASP A 219 48.09 -24.27 -53.85
C ASP A 219 49.31 -23.41 -53.55
N LYS A 220 50.48 -24.05 -53.53
CA LYS A 220 51.73 -23.46 -54.03
C LYS A 220 52.53 -24.52 -54.79
N PRO A 221 53.01 -24.23 -56.00
CA PRO A 221 53.83 -25.12 -56.80
C PRO A 221 55.34 -24.88 -56.58
N SER A 222 56.16 -25.74 -57.22
CA SER A 222 57.64 -25.74 -57.44
C SER A 222 58.31 -26.91 -56.68
N GLN A 223 59.07 -27.85 -57.26
CA GLN A 223 59.91 -27.83 -58.47
C GLN A 223 60.06 -29.23 -59.10
N SER A 224 60.43 -29.21 -60.37
CA SER A 224 60.99 -30.25 -61.23
C SER A 224 62.34 -30.80 -60.77
N HIS A 225 62.50 -32.13 -60.74
CA HIS A 225 63.49 -32.89 -61.52
C HIS A 225 63.23 -34.40 -61.44
#